data_AF-A0A4Q5RHY4-F1
#
_entry.id   AF-A0A4Q5RHY4-F1
#
_cell.length_a   1.000
_cell.length_b   1.000
_cell.length_c   1.000
_cell.angle_alpha   90.00
_cell.angle_beta   90.00
_cell.angle_gamma   90.00
#
_symmetry.space_group_name_H-M   'P 1'
#
loop_
_entity.id
_entity.type
_entity.pdbx_description
1 polymer ?
#
loop_
_entity_poly.entity_id
_entity_poly.type
_entity_poly.pdbx_seq_one_letter_code
_entity_poly.pdbx_strand_id
1 'polypeptide(L)' 'MFNDLFNRKPEDKPFLISGPCSAETEAQVLETCQRLAATGKVQALRAGIWKPRTKPGGFEGVGAKGLPWLKKASELTGL' A
#
# COMPACT_ATOMS: atom_id res chain seq x y z
N MET A 1 17.18 5.32 -8.31
CA MET A 1 15.92 4.93 -7.65
C MET A 1 15.08 3.98 -8.51
N PHE A 2 14.76 4.27 -9.78
CA PHE A 2 14.06 3.29 -10.64
C PHE A 2 14.99 2.28 -11.37
N ASN A 3 16.26 2.63 -11.62
CA ASN A 3 17.22 1.70 -12.27
C ASN A 3 17.50 0.44 -11.43
N ASP A 4 17.40 0.55 -10.10
CA ASP A 4 17.73 -0.51 -9.15
C ASP A 4 16.61 -1.58 -9.04
N LEU A 5 15.45 -1.34 -9.65
CA LEU A 5 14.35 -2.30 -9.76
C LEU A 5 14.58 -3.32 -10.89
N PHE A 6 15.16 -2.88 -12.01
CA PHE A 6 15.33 -3.71 -13.21
C PHE A 6 16.72 -4.35 -13.32
N ASN A 7 17.72 -3.85 -12.61
CA ASN A 7 19.09 -4.39 -12.57
C ASN A 7 19.39 -5.15 -11.26
N ARG A 8 18.48 -6.04 -10.85
CA ARG A 8 18.63 -6.81 -9.60
C ARG A 8 19.42 -8.09 -9.82
N LYS A 9 20.34 -8.38 -8.90
CA LYS A 9 21.07 -9.63 -8.85
C LYS A 9 20.27 -10.69 -8.09
N PRO A 10 20.50 -11.99 -8.32
CA PRO A 10 19.82 -13.07 -7.60
C PRO A 10 19.96 -12.99 -6.07
N GLU A 11 21.08 -12.45 -5.58
CA GLU A 11 21.37 -12.24 -4.16
C GLU A 11 20.66 -11.03 -3.53
N ASP A 12 20.04 -10.14 -4.33
CA ASP A 12 19.34 -8.97 -3.81
C ASP A 12 18.03 -9.36 -3.13
N LYS A 13 17.72 -8.74 -1.99
CA LYS A 13 16.44 -8.95 -1.29
C LYS A 13 15.28 -8.57 -2.22
N PRO A 14 14.22 -9.39 -2.34
CA PRO A 14 13.10 -9.13 -3.25
C PRO A 14 12.41 -7.81 -2.91
N PHE A 15 11.85 -7.16 -3.93
CA PHE A 15 11.12 -5.91 -3.77
C PHE A 15 9.73 -6.26 -3.22
N LEU A 16 9.46 -5.85 -2.00
CA LEU A 16 8.27 -6.22 -1.28
C LEU A 16 7.26 -5.07 -1.32
N ILE A 17 6.13 -5.35 -1.96
CA ILE A 17 4.92 -4.52 -1.93
C ILE A 17 3.97 -5.15 -0.94
N SER A 18 3.62 -4.43 0.12
CA SER A 18 2.77 -4.95 1.19
C SER A 18 1.74 -3.93 1.63
N GLY A 19 0.68 -4.40 2.26
CA GLY A 19 -0.42 -3.56 2.72
C GLY A 19 -1.75 -4.30 2.66
N PRO A 20 -2.82 -3.64 3.14
CA PRO A 20 -4.11 -4.30 3.27
C PRO A 20 -4.70 -4.61 1.89
N CYS A 21 -5.62 -5.58 1.88
CA CYS A 21 -6.38 -5.88 0.67
C CYS A 21 -7.13 -4.61 0.19
N SER A 22 -7.81 -3.96 1.11
CA SER A 22 -8.64 -2.77 0.90
C SER A 22 -8.20 -1.62 1.80
N ALA A 23 -8.36 -0.39 1.34
CA ALA A 23 -8.35 0.79 2.20
C ALA A 23 -9.77 0.98 2.75
N GLU A 24 -9.98 0.67 4.02
CA GLU A 24 -11.31 0.67 4.63
C GLU A 24 -11.55 1.94 5.45
N THR A 25 -10.53 2.41 6.18
CA THR A 25 -10.55 3.69 6.89
C THR A 25 -9.19 4.39 6.79
N GLU A 26 -9.16 5.72 6.97
CA GLU A 26 -7.90 6.48 6.98
C GLU A 26 -6.96 5.97 8.08
N ALA A 27 -7.47 5.81 9.31
CA ALA A 27 -6.68 5.34 10.45
C ALA A 27 -6.02 3.99 10.17
N GLN A 28 -6.77 3.03 9.61
CA GLN A 28 -6.26 1.71 9.25
C GLN A 28 -5.14 1.79 8.20
N VAL A 29 -5.28 2.64 7.18
CA VAL A 29 -4.24 2.83 6.15
C VAL A 29 -2.97 3.43 6.76
N LEU A 30 -3.11 4.49 7.57
CA LEU A 30 -1.97 5.18 8.18
C LEU A 30 -1.22 4.28 9.17
N GLU A 31 -1.94 3.60 10.06
CA GLU A 31 -1.35 2.68 11.04
C GLU A 31 -0.63 1.51 10.34
N THR A 32 -1.26 0.93 9.31
CA THR A 32 -0.64 -0.16 8.55
C THR A 32 0.65 0.30 7.88
N CYS A 33 0.64 1.47 7.25
CA CYS A 33 1.83 2.00 6.58
C CYS A 33 2.97 2.25 7.58
N GLN A 34 2.68 2.88 8.72
CA GLN A 34 3.68 3.13 9.78
C GLN A 34 4.28 1.82 10.31
N ARG A 35 3.46 0.80 10.55
CA ARG A 35 3.92 -0.50 11.01
C ARG A 35 4.78 -1.22 9.97
N LEU A 36 4.41 -1.14 8.68
CA LEU A 36 5.21 -1.71 7.59
C LEU A 36 6.55 -0.98 7.43
N ALA A 37 6.56 0.35 7.50
CA ALA A 37 7.77 1.16 7.44
C ALA A 37 8.72 0.83 8.60
N ALA A 38 8.20 0.69 9.81
CA ALA A 38 8.98 0.30 11.00
C ALA A 38 9.68 -1.06 10.88
N THR A 39 9.23 -1.94 9.98
CA THR A 39 9.93 -3.22 9.72
C THR A 39 11.23 -3.04 8.95
N GLY A 40 11.37 -1.96 8.18
CA GLY A 40 12.48 -1.75 7.24
C GLY A 40 12.54 -2.76 6.08
N LYS A 41 11.49 -3.56 5.86
CA LYS A 41 11.48 -4.66 4.87
C LYS A 41 10.64 -4.37 3.63
N VAL A 42 9.73 -3.39 3.69
CA VAL A 42 8.77 -3.07 2.63
C VAL A 42 9.26 -1.84 1.88
N GLN A 43 9.11 -1.83 0.55
CA GLN A 43 9.52 -0.70 -0.29
C GLN A 43 8.35 0.07 -0.89
N ALA A 44 7.14 -0.49 -0.85
CA ALA A 44 5.93 0.20 -1.31
C ALA A 44 4.69 -0.29 -0.56
N LEU A 45 3.78 0.64 -0.26
CA LEU A 45 2.46 0.34 0.26
C LEU A 45 1.48 -0.04 -0.87
N ARG A 46 0.67 -1.08 -0.67
CA ARG A 46 -0.54 -1.34 -1.50
C ARG A 46 -1.83 -1.25 -0.69
N ALA A 47 -2.88 -0.66 -1.24
CA ALA A 47 -4.24 -0.82 -0.74
C ALA A 47 -5.27 -0.55 -1.85
N GLY A 48 -6.28 -1.43 -1.99
CA GLY A 48 -7.32 -1.26 -3.00
C GLY A 48 -8.40 -0.28 -2.54
N ILE A 49 -8.64 0.78 -3.31
CA ILE A 49 -9.68 1.78 -3.04
C ILE A 49 -10.96 1.55 -3.87
N TRP A 50 -10.90 0.74 -4.92
CA TRP A 50 -12.07 0.20 -5.63
C TRP A 50 -11.99 -1.32 -5.62
N LYS A 51 -13.11 -1.98 -5.36
CA LYS A 51 -13.22 -3.44 -5.30
C LYS A 51 -14.30 -3.89 -6.28
N PRO A 52 -13.95 -4.57 -7.39
CA PRO A 52 -14.95 -5.07 -8.32
C PRO A 52 -15.71 -6.22 -7.67
N ARG A 53 -16.90 -5.95 -7.15
CA ARG A 53 -17.73 -6.97 -6.50
C ARG A 53 -18.62 -7.66 -7.52
N THR A 54 -18.52 -8.99 -7.57
CA THR A 54 -19.43 -9.82 -8.37
C THR A 54 -20.82 -9.92 -7.72
N LYS A 55 -20.89 -9.86 -6.39
CA LYS A 55 -22.15 -9.91 -5.62
C LYS A 55 -22.46 -8.53 -5.01
N PRO A 56 -23.68 -7.99 -5.19
CA PRO A 56 -24.10 -6.74 -4.58
C PRO A 56 -24.07 -6.77 -3.05
N GLY A 57 -24.03 -5.60 -2.42
CA GLY A 57 -24.11 -5.41 -0.97
C GLY A 57 -22.79 -5.63 -0.22
N GLY A 58 -21.71 -5.90 -0.95
CA GLY A 58 -20.37 -5.94 -0.39
C GLY A 58 -19.75 -4.55 -0.27
N PHE A 59 -18.67 -4.44 0.51
CA PHE A 59 -17.79 -3.28 0.43
C PHE A 59 -17.17 -3.15 -0.98
N GLU A 60 -17.51 -2.07 -1.66
CA GLU A 60 -17.09 -1.72 -3.04
C GLU A 60 -15.76 -0.95 -3.09
N GLY A 61 -15.16 -0.67 -1.94
CA GLY A 61 -14.05 0.27 -1.83
C GLY A 61 -14.51 1.65 -1.38
N VAL A 62 -13.58 2.42 -0.84
CA VAL A 62 -13.80 3.80 -0.40
C VAL A 62 -13.89 4.79 -1.58
N GLY A 63 -13.41 4.38 -2.75
CA GLY A 63 -13.33 5.22 -3.94
C GLY A 63 -12.28 6.32 -3.80
N ALA A 64 -12.51 7.44 -4.49
CA ALA A 64 -11.56 8.55 -4.60
C ALA A 64 -11.13 9.13 -3.23
N LYS A 65 -11.96 9.02 -2.18
CA LYS A 65 -11.60 9.48 -0.83
C LYS A 65 -10.39 8.74 -0.25
N GLY A 66 -10.06 7.55 -0.76
CA GLY A 66 -8.87 6.80 -0.35
C GLY A 66 -7.56 7.33 -0.93
N LEU A 67 -7.59 8.08 -2.04
CA LEU A 67 -6.39 8.66 -2.66
C LEU A 67 -5.60 9.57 -1.71
N PRO A 68 -6.20 10.57 -1.03
CA PRO A 68 -5.47 11.40 -0.08
C PRO A 68 -4.92 10.60 1.11
N TRP A 69 -5.56 9.49 1.51
CA TRP A 69 -5.05 8.63 2.59
C TRP A 69 -3.74 7.95 2.20
N LEU A 70 -3.66 7.44 0.97
CA LEU A 70 -2.44 6.83 0.43
C LEU A 70 -1.31 7.86 0.28
N LYS A 71 -1.64 9.06 -0.20
CA LYS A 71 -0.68 10.16 -0.30
C LYS A 71 -0.12 10.53 1.09
N LYS A 72 -1.00 10.71 2.08
CA LYS A 72 -0.62 11.01 3.46
C LYS A 72 0.21 9.88 4.10
N ALA A 73 -0.13 8.62 3.82
CA ALA A 73 0.65 7.47 4.29
C ALA A 73 2.08 7.49 3.74
N SER A 74 2.22 7.82 2.45
CA SER A 74 3.53 7.99 1.78
C SER A 74 4.31 9.15 2.39
N GLU A 75 3.69 10.32 2.55
CA GLU A 75 4.32 11.51 3.13
C GLU A 75 4.81 11.28 4.57
N LEU A 76 4.09 10.48 5.38
CA LEU A 76 4.47 10.20 6.77
C LEU A 76 5.61 9.18 6.91
N THR A 77 5.83 8.31 5.92
CA THR A 77 6.69 7.12 6.10
C THR A 77 7.79 6.98 5.05
N GLY A 78 7.67 7.66 3.91
CA GLY A 78 8.54 7.49 2.75
C GLY A 78 8.28 6.22 1.94
N LEU A 79 7.21 5.47 2.24
CA LEU A 79 6.73 4.31 1.45
C LEU A 79 5.78 4.69 0.31
#